data_AF-A0A2V9LR09-F1
#
_entry.id   AF-A0A2V9LR09-F1
#
_cell.length_a   1.000
_cell.length_b   1.000
_cell.length_c   1.000
_cell.angle_alpha   90.00
_cell.angle_beta   90.00
_cell.angle_gamma   90.00
#
_symmetry.space_group_name_H-M   'P 1'
#
loop_
_entity.id
_entity.type
_entity.pdbx_description
1 polymer ?
#
loop_
_entity_poly.entity_id
_entity_poly.type
_entity_poly.pdbx_seq_one_letter_code
_entity_poly.pdbx_strand_id
1 'polypeptide(L)'
;MERRRSKKWFRQGRDWLPPKKSPRRRVFRLVDEPCSAAVSAALAKCRRARSSGLQKSQTPALRRSQFLRNASSSKALRLASATASALLLVVPATAADHDAAVRFYREANGDYDQGRFAQAAQGYEHAIEQDPKYVEAYYNRALAFEMVDRSKALEYWKKFLEVAGDAPDLKWDVIRIKARLQAWAARPSLPASLEAARYVAADGDYYSKIANASEGEQWDHFALKVFLGSAPQIKWQQGAREAYDFWSTVFPMQLVAHPEAADIRFGWEESVEEAGHAGEEADWVQVRRRGGAMSGERYVVITVDLSQPWSKDEMRAIGLHELGHALGIKGHSDGKKDIMYFELREKYRLIPTPVPYQLGWRSLPKQPSLRDINTLIRLYNSAGAISRFQ
;
A
#
# COMPACT_ATOMS: atom_id res chain seq x y z
N MET A 1 -30.40 38.07 -41.28
CA MET A 1 -30.79 36.99 -42.20
C MET A 1 -29.66 35.98 -42.22
N GLU A 2 -29.70 34.92 -41.41
CA GLU A 2 -28.81 33.77 -41.59
C GLU A 2 -29.39 32.54 -40.88
N ARG A 3 -29.73 31.51 -41.66
CA ARG A 3 -30.33 30.26 -41.21
C ARG A 3 -29.23 29.31 -40.73
N ARG A 4 -29.31 28.80 -39.50
CA ARG A 4 -28.58 27.57 -39.11
C ARG A 4 -29.55 26.41 -38.88
N ARG A 5 -29.26 25.34 -39.62
CA ARG A 5 -30.05 24.12 -39.84
C ARG A 5 -30.07 23.24 -38.58
N SER A 6 -31.26 22.81 -38.15
CA SER A 6 -31.39 21.75 -37.15
C SER A 6 -31.09 20.39 -37.77
N LYS A 7 -30.28 19.56 -37.09
CA LYS A 7 -30.06 18.16 -37.47
C LYS A 7 -31.10 17.32 -36.74
N LYS A 8 -32.08 16.80 -37.50
CA LYS A 8 -33.17 15.94 -37.01
C LYS A 8 -32.63 14.56 -36.62
N TRP A 9 -32.98 14.12 -35.42
CA TRP A 9 -32.93 12.73 -35.00
C TRP A 9 -34.15 11.98 -35.58
N PHE A 10 -33.99 10.69 -35.93
CA PHE A 10 -35.09 9.83 -36.37
C PHE A 10 -35.47 8.85 -35.26
N ARG A 11 -36.77 8.66 -35.03
CA ARG A 11 -37.36 7.77 -34.01
C ARG A 11 -37.86 6.50 -34.69
N GLN A 12 -37.44 5.33 -34.21
CA GLN A 12 -38.00 4.04 -34.62
C GLN A 12 -38.29 3.22 -33.35
N GLY A 13 -39.56 3.13 -32.95
CA GLY A 13 -39.95 2.48 -31.70
C GLY A 13 -39.57 3.28 -30.44
N ARG A 14 -39.16 2.58 -29.37
CA ARG A 14 -38.88 3.15 -28.04
C ARG A 14 -37.42 3.57 -27.79
N ASP A 15 -36.57 3.63 -28.81
CA ASP A 15 -35.18 4.07 -28.64
C ASP A 15 -34.73 5.08 -29.71
N TRP A 16 -33.81 5.98 -29.33
CA TRP A 16 -33.13 6.95 -30.20
C TRP A 16 -31.70 6.46 -30.51
N LEU A 17 -31.30 6.45 -31.79
CA LEU A 17 -29.95 6.03 -32.22
C LEU A 17 -29.16 7.21 -32.84
N PRO A 18 -27.84 7.34 -32.58
CA PRO A 18 -26.99 8.38 -33.15
C PRO A 18 -26.62 8.13 -34.62
N PRO A 19 -26.24 9.18 -35.39
CA PRO A 19 -25.97 9.06 -36.82
C PRO A 19 -24.68 8.27 -37.15
N LYS A 20 -24.83 7.30 -38.06
CA LYS A 20 -23.76 6.38 -38.54
C LYS A 20 -22.57 7.13 -39.15
N LYS A 21 -21.35 6.70 -38.80
CA LYS A 21 -20.13 6.87 -39.59
C LYS A 21 -19.53 5.49 -39.91
N SER A 22 -19.31 5.22 -41.19
CA SER A 22 -18.35 4.24 -41.72
C SER A 22 -17.20 5.03 -42.39
N PRO A 23 -16.07 4.46 -42.87
CA PRO A 23 -15.67 3.03 -42.99
C PRO A 23 -14.18 2.72 -42.65
N ARG A 24 -13.82 1.42 -42.53
CA ARG A 24 -12.85 0.68 -43.40
C ARG A 24 -12.38 -0.62 -42.74
N ARG A 25 -12.50 -1.71 -43.51
CA ARG A 25 -12.06 -3.08 -43.22
C ARG A 25 -10.53 -3.21 -43.32
N ARG A 26 -9.94 -4.07 -42.48
CA ARG A 26 -8.86 -4.97 -42.92
C ARG A 26 -9.02 -6.32 -42.22
N VAL A 27 -9.00 -7.36 -43.05
CA VAL A 27 -9.23 -8.77 -42.76
C VAL A 27 -7.89 -9.41 -42.44
N PHE A 28 -7.79 -10.24 -41.40
CA PHE A 28 -6.86 -11.37 -41.38
C PHE A 28 -7.50 -12.56 -40.64
N ARG A 29 -7.34 -13.74 -41.27
CA ARG A 29 -7.96 -15.03 -40.96
C ARG A 29 -7.47 -15.60 -39.63
N LEU A 30 -8.41 -16.16 -38.86
CA LEU A 30 -8.18 -17.23 -37.91
C LEU A 30 -8.14 -18.56 -38.68
N VAL A 31 -7.26 -19.47 -38.27
CA VAL A 31 -7.33 -20.90 -38.62
C VAL A 31 -7.40 -21.65 -37.31
N ASP A 32 -8.41 -22.50 -37.25
CA ASP A 32 -8.87 -23.31 -36.13
C ASP A 32 -8.02 -24.59 -35.91
N GLU A 33 -7.86 -24.93 -34.61
CA GLU A 33 -8.00 -26.27 -33.96
C GLU A 33 -6.97 -27.41 -34.23
N PRO A 34 -6.93 -28.50 -33.41
CA PRO A 34 -7.62 -28.81 -32.14
C PRO A 34 -6.76 -29.41 -30.98
N CYS A 35 -7.41 -29.55 -29.83
CA CYS A 35 -7.13 -30.39 -28.65
C CYS A 35 -6.75 -31.87 -28.92
N SER A 36 -5.89 -32.48 -28.08
CA SER A 36 -6.23 -33.71 -27.31
C SER A 36 -5.17 -34.16 -26.29
N ALA A 37 -5.64 -34.37 -25.06
CA ALA A 37 -5.24 -35.27 -23.97
C ALA A 37 -4.08 -36.30 -24.12
N ALA A 38 -3.20 -36.25 -23.11
CA ALA A 38 -2.77 -37.32 -22.19
C ALA A 38 -2.45 -38.76 -22.67
N VAL A 39 -1.20 -39.21 -22.46
CA VAL A 39 -0.85 -40.59 -22.02
C VAL A 39 0.44 -40.59 -21.17
N SER A 40 0.26 -40.97 -19.90
CA SER A 40 1.06 -41.80 -18.97
C SER A 40 2.59 -42.03 -19.10
N ALA A 41 3.25 -41.79 -17.95
CA ALA A 41 4.14 -42.69 -17.19
C ALA A 41 5.56 -43.06 -17.68
N ALA A 42 6.58 -42.70 -16.87
CA ALA A 42 7.69 -43.60 -16.48
C ALA A 42 8.47 -43.11 -15.22
N LEU A 43 8.12 -43.71 -14.08
CA LEU A 43 8.99 -44.36 -13.06
C LEU A 43 10.13 -43.62 -12.30
N ALA A 44 9.84 -43.42 -11.02
CA ALA A 44 10.61 -43.70 -9.80
C ALA A 44 12.00 -44.40 -9.89
N LYS A 45 13.00 -43.84 -9.18
CA LYS A 45 13.82 -44.50 -8.14
C LYS A 45 14.89 -43.54 -7.57
N CYS A 46 14.80 -43.22 -6.27
CA CYS A 46 15.88 -43.43 -5.31
C CYS A 46 15.43 -43.04 -3.88
N ARG A 47 15.42 -44.04 -3.00
CA ARG A 47 15.28 -43.94 -1.54
C ARG A 47 16.60 -44.45 -0.93
N ARG A 48 16.89 -43.92 0.27
CA ARG A 48 17.90 -44.32 1.30
C ARG A 48 19.22 -43.55 1.17
N ALA A 49 19.77 -42.96 2.23
CA ALA A 49 19.80 -43.36 3.65
C ALA A 49 19.49 -42.13 4.58
N ARG A 50 18.75 -42.18 5.71
CA ARG A 50 19.03 -42.78 7.05
C ARG A 50 20.51 -42.59 7.49
N SER A 51 20.87 -42.10 8.68
CA SER A 51 20.18 -41.98 9.96
C SER A 51 21.07 -41.26 10.99
N SER A 52 20.41 -40.70 12.01
CA SER A 52 20.77 -40.71 13.45
C SER A 52 22.03 -40.00 13.98
N GLY A 53 21.83 -39.21 15.04
CA GLY A 53 22.88 -38.94 16.04
C GLY A 53 22.52 -37.83 17.03
N LEU A 54 22.00 -38.20 18.21
CA LEU A 54 21.79 -37.37 19.40
C LEU A 54 23.10 -36.89 20.05
N GLN A 55 23.08 -35.72 20.72
CA GLN A 55 23.46 -35.44 22.14
C GLN A 55 23.80 -33.93 22.30
N LYS A 56 23.04 -33.13 23.06
CA LYS A 56 23.14 -32.86 24.51
C LYS A 56 24.57 -32.71 25.05
N SER A 57 24.95 -31.47 25.42
CA SER A 57 25.30 -31.03 26.80
C SER A 57 26.14 -29.73 26.74
N GLN A 58 25.67 -28.67 27.40
CA GLN A 58 26.19 -28.11 28.67
C GLN A 58 27.26 -27.01 28.52
N THR A 59 26.85 -25.80 28.92
CA THR A 59 27.68 -24.69 29.39
C THR A 59 28.53 -25.08 30.61
N PRO A 60 29.59 -24.31 30.94
CA PRO A 60 29.38 -23.36 32.05
C PRO A 60 30.02 -21.99 31.86
N ALA A 61 29.36 -21.02 32.48
CA ALA A 61 29.85 -19.67 32.76
C ALA A 61 30.86 -19.67 33.92
N LEU A 62 31.89 -18.81 33.86
CA LEU A 62 32.65 -18.34 35.01
C LEU A 62 33.02 -16.85 34.78
N ARG A 63 32.20 -15.98 35.38
CA ARG A 63 32.53 -15.06 36.48
C ARG A 63 33.70 -14.10 36.24
N ARG A 64 33.29 -12.84 36.04
CA ARG A 64 34.03 -11.61 36.32
C ARG A 64 34.47 -11.55 37.78
N SER A 65 35.72 -11.15 38.02
CA SER A 65 36.14 -10.47 39.23
C SER A 65 37.00 -9.26 38.86
N GLN A 66 36.48 -8.08 39.20
CA GLN A 66 37.25 -6.84 39.35
C GLN A 66 38.15 -7.01 40.58
N PHE A 67 39.37 -6.47 40.59
CA PHE A 67 39.97 -5.84 41.78
C PHE A 67 41.23 -5.01 41.39
N LEU A 68 41.17 -3.70 41.72
CA LEU A 68 42.21 -2.69 42.05
C LEU A 68 43.40 -2.43 41.09
N ARG A 69 43.53 -1.22 40.51
CA ARG A 69 44.10 0.05 41.06
C ARG A 69 45.59 -0.01 41.45
N ASN A 70 46.42 0.63 40.62
CA ASN A 70 47.46 1.64 40.95
C ASN A 70 48.25 1.95 39.66
N ALA A 71 48.10 3.13 39.05
CA ALA A 71 48.90 4.34 39.30
C ALA A 71 50.40 4.18 39.03
N SER A 72 50.90 4.67 37.88
CA SER A 72 52.05 5.61 37.77
C SER A 72 52.53 5.82 36.33
N SER A 73 52.38 7.07 35.88
CA SER A 73 53.36 7.95 35.24
C SER A 73 54.51 7.40 34.37
N SER A 74 54.46 7.83 33.09
CA SER A 74 55.52 8.48 32.29
C SER A 74 56.83 7.77 31.88
N LYS A 75 57.01 7.76 30.55
CA LYS A 75 58.25 7.97 29.76
C LYS A 75 59.35 6.90 29.83
N ALA A 76 59.45 6.08 28.78
CA ALA A 76 60.73 5.76 28.16
C ALA A 76 60.55 5.28 26.71
N LEU A 77 61.15 6.04 25.80
CA LEU A 77 61.29 5.79 24.38
C LEU A 77 62.22 4.59 24.15
N ARG A 78 61.80 3.58 23.38
CA ARG A 78 62.73 2.72 22.64
C ARG A 78 62.20 2.55 21.22
N LEU A 79 62.91 3.19 20.28
CA LEU A 79 62.79 2.95 18.85
C LEU A 79 63.10 1.47 18.59
N ALA A 80 62.12 0.74 18.08
CA ALA A 80 62.35 -0.46 17.29
C ALA A 80 61.72 -0.21 15.92
N SER A 81 62.60 0.01 14.93
CA SER A 81 62.26 0.08 13.52
C SER A 81 61.62 -1.25 13.09
N ALA A 82 60.30 -1.27 13.00
CA ALA A 82 59.58 -2.28 12.23
C ALA A 82 59.04 -1.59 10.99
N THR A 83 59.75 -1.75 9.86
CA THR A 83 59.16 -1.52 8.54
C THR A 83 58.06 -2.55 8.34
N ALA A 84 56.87 -2.25 8.84
CA ALA A 84 55.67 -2.95 8.45
C ALA A 84 55.37 -2.52 7.02
N SER A 85 55.94 -3.26 6.05
CA SER A 85 55.44 -3.24 4.68
C SER A 85 53.97 -3.63 4.74
N ALA A 86 53.09 -2.63 4.65
CA ALA A 86 51.70 -2.84 4.37
C ALA A 86 51.63 -3.49 2.99
N LEU A 87 51.55 -4.82 2.96
CA LEU A 87 51.19 -5.56 1.77
C LEU A 87 49.75 -5.14 1.46
N LEU A 88 49.59 -4.14 0.59
CA LEU A 88 48.31 -3.82 -0.02
C LEU A 88 47.90 -5.09 -0.77
N LEU A 89 47.03 -5.90 -0.15
CA LEU A 89 46.28 -6.92 -0.89
C LEU A 89 45.41 -6.15 -1.87
N VAL A 90 45.92 -5.94 -3.08
CA VAL A 90 45.10 -5.59 -4.23
C VAL A 90 44.24 -6.81 -4.49
N VAL A 91 43.10 -6.89 -3.81
CA VAL A 91 42.03 -7.81 -4.20
C VAL A 91 41.65 -7.37 -5.61
N PRO A 92 41.83 -8.21 -6.64
CA PRO A 92 41.38 -7.85 -7.98
C PRO A 92 39.88 -7.58 -7.86
N ALA A 93 39.47 -6.35 -8.18
CA ALA A 93 38.06 -6.03 -8.32
C ALA A 93 37.52 -6.99 -9.38
N THR A 94 36.76 -7.99 -8.95
CA THR A 94 36.07 -8.89 -9.86
C THR A 94 35.21 -8.02 -10.76
N ALA A 95 35.37 -8.17 -12.07
CA ALA A 95 34.54 -7.43 -13.01
C ALA A 95 33.06 -7.73 -12.70
N ALA A 96 32.24 -6.68 -12.67
CA ALA A 96 30.81 -6.82 -12.41
C ALA A 96 30.16 -7.81 -13.38
N ASP A 97 29.32 -8.71 -12.87
CA ASP A 97 28.53 -9.64 -13.66
C ASP A 97 27.08 -9.14 -13.73
N HIS A 98 26.85 -8.25 -14.71
CA HIS A 98 25.55 -7.63 -14.90
C HIS A 98 24.45 -8.65 -15.27
N ASP A 99 24.78 -9.68 -16.05
CA ASP A 99 23.81 -10.71 -16.44
C ASP A 99 23.37 -11.54 -15.23
N ALA A 100 24.31 -11.87 -14.32
CA ALA A 100 23.96 -12.48 -13.05
C ALA A 100 23.12 -11.55 -12.17
N ALA A 101 23.46 -10.25 -12.10
CA ALA A 101 22.70 -9.25 -11.35
C ALA A 101 21.25 -9.14 -11.83
N VAL A 102 21.03 -9.11 -13.14
CA VAL A 102 19.71 -9.04 -13.78
C VAL A 102 18.83 -10.24 -13.42
N ARG A 103 19.40 -11.45 -13.27
CA ARG A 103 18.62 -12.64 -12.85
C ARG A 103 18.08 -12.48 -11.43
N PHE A 104 18.94 -12.12 -10.48
CA PHE A 104 18.53 -11.88 -9.09
C PHE A 104 17.51 -10.75 -8.98
N TYR A 105 17.71 -9.67 -9.74
CA TYR A 105 16.79 -8.54 -9.79
C TYR A 105 15.39 -8.94 -10.29
N ARG A 106 15.29 -9.78 -11.33
CA ARG A 106 14.00 -10.28 -11.84
C ARG A 106 13.29 -11.20 -10.85
N GLU A 107 14.03 -12.07 -10.17
CA GLU A 107 13.48 -12.92 -9.11
C GLU A 107 12.95 -12.07 -7.95
N ALA A 108 13.73 -11.07 -7.52
CA ALA A 108 13.35 -10.11 -6.49
C ALA A 108 12.10 -9.28 -6.87
N ASN A 109 11.97 -8.88 -8.14
CA ASN A 109 10.75 -8.24 -8.65
C ASN A 109 9.54 -9.18 -8.49
N GLY A 110 9.70 -10.48 -8.77
CA GLY A 110 8.66 -11.49 -8.58
C GLY A 110 8.26 -11.68 -7.12
N ASP A 111 9.21 -11.64 -6.18
CA ASP A 111 8.93 -11.63 -4.75
C ASP A 111 8.20 -10.36 -4.30
N TYR A 112 8.62 -9.20 -4.82
CA TYR A 112 7.99 -7.91 -4.52
C TYR A 112 6.53 -7.89 -4.97
N ASP A 113 6.24 -8.37 -6.18
CA ASP A 113 4.89 -8.44 -6.73
C ASP A 113 3.99 -9.40 -5.93
N GLN A 114 4.58 -10.36 -5.21
CA GLN A 114 3.89 -11.27 -4.30
C GLN A 114 3.83 -10.75 -2.85
N GLY A 115 4.23 -9.49 -2.61
CA GLY A 115 4.25 -8.87 -1.28
C GLY A 115 5.31 -9.44 -0.33
N ARG A 116 6.23 -10.28 -0.83
CA ARG A 116 7.34 -10.85 -0.06
C ARG A 116 8.50 -9.86 0.00
N PHE A 117 8.26 -8.73 0.65
CA PHE A 117 9.20 -7.60 0.62
C PHE A 117 10.57 -7.91 1.24
N ALA A 118 10.63 -8.75 2.27
CA ALA A 118 11.91 -9.15 2.87
C ALA A 118 12.75 -10.01 1.92
N GLN A 119 12.13 -10.99 1.25
CA GLN A 119 12.78 -11.81 0.24
C GLN A 119 13.19 -10.98 -0.98
N ALA A 120 12.31 -10.09 -1.45
CA ALA A 120 12.62 -9.15 -2.52
C ALA A 120 13.85 -8.29 -2.18
N ALA A 121 13.88 -7.72 -0.98
CA ALA A 121 15.03 -6.97 -0.50
C ALA A 121 16.31 -7.81 -0.61
N GLN A 122 16.32 -9.04 -0.08
CA GLN A 122 17.47 -9.95 -0.16
C GLN A 122 17.87 -10.25 -1.62
N GLY A 123 16.92 -10.51 -2.52
CA GLY A 123 17.22 -10.74 -3.93
C GLY A 123 17.89 -9.53 -4.60
N TYR A 124 17.46 -8.31 -4.29
CA TYR A 124 18.15 -7.11 -4.75
C TYR A 124 19.55 -6.94 -4.13
N GLU A 125 19.81 -7.47 -2.93
CA GLU A 125 21.16 -7.54 -2.36
C GLU A 125 22.09 -8.34 -3.25
N HIS A 126 21.65 -9.53 -3.64
CA HIS A 126 22.43 -10.40 -4.50
C HIS A 126 22.66 -9.76 -5.86
N ALA A 127 21.69 -9.02 -6.41
CA ALA A 127 21.88 -8.23 -7.62
C ALA A 127 23.00 -7.18 -7.46
N ILE A 128 22.99 -6.42 -6.35
CA ILE A 128 24.01 -5.40 -6.03
C ILE A 128 25.39 -6.05 -5.79
N GLU A 129 25.45 -7.23 -5.20
CA GLU A 129 26.71 -7.97 -5.01
C GLU A 129 27.36 -8.38 -6.34
N GLN A 130 26.55 -8.75 -7.34
CA GLN A 130 27.05 -9.10 -8.67
C GLN A 130 27.44 -7.87 -9.50
N ASP A 131 26.64 -6.81 -9.43
CA ASP A 131 26.91 -5.52 -10.07
C ASP A 131 26.67 -4.37 -9.11
N PRO A 132 27.73 -3.89 -8.43
CA PRO A 132 27.63 -2.77 -7.49
C PRO A 132 27.17 -1.44 -8.11
N LYS A 133 27.15 -1.33 -9.44
CA LYS A 133 26.69 -0.14 -10.18
C LYS A 133 25.26 -0.28 -10.70
N TYR A 134 24.56 -1.37 -10.40
CA TYR A 134 23.18 -1.58 -10.86
C TYR A 134 22.19 -0.69 -10.07
N VAL A 135 22.01 0.54 -10.53
CA VAL A 135 21.28 1.62 -9.81
C VAL A 135 19.84 1.23 -9.47
N GLU A 136 19.15 0.56 -10.39
CA GLU A 136 17.76 0.11 -10.26
C GLU A 136 17.58 -0.88 -9.10
N ALA A 137 18.61 -1.70 -8.82
CA ALA A 137 18.58 -2.63 -7.70
C ALA A 137 18.61 -1.88 -6.35
N TYR A 138 19.35 -0.78 -6.23
CA TYR A 138 19.33 0.06 -5.01
C TYR A 138 17.96 0.71 -4.82
N TYR A 139 17.36 1.22 -5.90
CA TYR A 139 16.04 1.82 -5.87
C TYR A 139 14.97 0.81 -5.41
N ASN A 140 14.90 -0.36 -6.07
CA ASN A 140 13.87 -1.34 -5.74
C ASN A 140 14.11 -1.99 -4.36
N ARG A 141 15.36 -2.12 -3.91
CA ARG A 141 15.69 -2.56 -2.53
C ARG A 141 15.22 -1.56 -1.50
N ALA A 142 15.44 -0.27 -1.71
CA ALA A 142 14.94 0.77 -0.82
C ALA A 142 13.41 0.74 -0.74
N LEU A 143 12.74 0.56 -1.88
CA LEU A 143 11.28 0.44 -1.94
C LEU A 143 10.76 -0.82 -1.21
N ALA A 144 11.46 -1.95 -1.30
CA ALA A 144 11.13 -3.16 -0.56
C ALA A 144 11.30 -2.95 0.96
N PHE A 145 12.37 -2.27 1.38
CA PHE A 145 12.60 -1.99 2.80
C PHE A 145 11.57 -1.05 3.42
N GLU A 146 10.82 -0.24 2.66
CA GLU A 146 9.73 0.53 3.26
C GLU A 146 8.70 -0.37 3.96
N MET A 147 8.55 -1.60 3.48
CA MET A 147 7.67 -2.62 4.03
C MET A 147 8.39 -3.67 4.88
N VAL A 148 9.62 -3.40 5.30
CA VAL A 148 10.42 -4.31 6.15
C VAL A 148 11.04 -3.55 7.32
N ASP A 149 11.80 -2.50 7.02
CA ASP A 149 12.53 -1.68 7.98
C ASP A 149 12.76 -0.28 7.38
N ARG A 150 12.02 0.70 7.91
CA ARG A 150 12.09 2.09 7.47
C ARG A 150 13.49 2.70 7.59
N SER A 151 14.28 2.29 8.59
CA SER A 151 15.64 2.80 8.77
C SER A 151 16.55 2.32 7.64
N LYS A 152 16.44 1.05 7.27
CA LYS A 152 17.16 0.49 6.11
C LYS A 152 16.67 1.10 4.81
N ALA A 153 15.38 1.34 4.65
CA ALA A 153 14.86 2.00 3.46
C ALA A 153 15.49 3.39 3.25
N LEU A 154 15.58 4.20 4.31
CA LEU A 154 16.26 5.49 4.29
C LEU A 154 17.74 5.38 3.90
N GLU A 155 18.44 4.35 4.39
CA GLU A 155 19.82 4.07 4.01
C GLU A 155 19.95 3.75 2.52
N TYR A 156 19.13 2.84 1.99
CA TYR A 156 19.20 2.44 0.58
C TYR A 156 18.71 3.53 -0.37
N TRP A 157 17.78 4.40 0.05
CA TRP A 157 17.44 5.59 -0.74
C TRP A 157 18.62 6.55 -0.88
N LYS A 158 19.43 6.73 0.19
CA LYS A 158 20.66 7.53 0.10
C LYS A 158 21.70 6.87 -0.82
N LYS A 159 21.89 5.56 -0.72
CA LYS A 159 22.76 4.81 -1.64
C LYS A 159 22.31 4.94 -3.09
N PHE A 160 21.01 4.86 -3.38
CA PHE A 160 20.49 5.12 -4.72
C PHE A 160 20.91 6.52 -5.21
N LEU A 161 20.77 7.56 -4.39
CA LEU A 161 21.17 8.93 -4.77
C LEU A 161 22.69 9.04 -5.01
N GLU A 162 23.50 8.32 -4.25
CA GLU A 162 24.96 8.27 -4.42
C GLU A 162 25.37 7.59 -5.73
N VAL A 163 24.79 6.43 -6.05
CA VAL A 163 25.14 5.67 -7.25
C VAL A 163 24.54 6.30 -8.51
N ALA A 164 23.33 6.86 -8.43
CA ALA A 164 22.69 7.57 -9.54
C ALA A 164 23.46 8.84 -9.94
N GLY A 165 24.07 9.54 -8.97
CA GLY A 165 24.85 10.76 -9.22
C GLY A 165 24.06 11.80 -10.03
N ASP A 166 24.72 12.33 -11.07
CA ASP A 166 24.13 13.31 -12.01
C ASP A 166 23.67 12.67 -13.34
N ALA A 167 23.36 11.36 -13.34
CA ALA A 167 22.90 10.64 -14.52
C ALA A 167 21.65 11.32 -15.12
N PRO A 168 21.70 11.85 -16.36
CA PRO A 168 20.61 12.66 -16.93
C PRO A 168 19.28 11.91 -17.06
N ASP A 169 19.33 10.60 -17.30
CA ASP A 169 18.20 9.68 -17.41
C ASP A 169 17.49 9.44 -16.07
N LEU A 170 18.20 9.57 -14.94
CA LEU A 170 17.66 9.38 -13.59
C LEU A 170 17.28 10.69 -12.89
N LYS A 171 17.41 11.84 -13.57
CA LYS A 171 17.17 13.18 -12.99
C LYS A 171 15.84 13.28 -12.25
N TRP A 172 14.76 12.75 -12.83
CA TRP A 172 13.42 12.82 -12.23
C TRP A 172 13.25 11.89 -11.04
N ASP A 173 13.85 10.70 -11.08
CA ASP A 173 13.83 9.76 -9.96
C ASP A 173 14.65 10.31 -8.78
N VAL A 174 15.80 10.90 -9.03
CA VAL A 174 16.60 11.62 -8.01
C VAL A 174 15.79 12.73 -7.34
N ILE A 175 15.06 13.55 -8.11
CA ILE A 175 14.19 14.61 -7.55
C ILE A 175 13.06 13.99 -6.71
N ARG A 176 12.40 12.95 -7.22
CA ARG A 176 11.31 12.26 -6.53
C ARG A 176 11.78 11.66 -5.21
N ILE A 177 12.94 10.99 -5.19
CA ILE A 177 13.50 10.38 -3.98
C ILE A 177 13.93 11.45 -2.97
N LYS A 178 14.51 12.58 -3.41
CA LYS A 178 14.80 13.71 -2.51
C LYS A 178 13.52 14.25 -1.84
N ALA A 179 12.45 14.45 -2.60
CA ALA A 179 11.15 14.86 -2.05
C ALA A 179 10.57 13.80 -1.10
N ARG A 180 10.68 12.51 -1.47
CA ARG A 180 10.24 11.38 -0.64
C ARG A 180 10.94 11.34 0.72
N LEU A 181 12.27 11.52 0.74
CA LEU A 181 13.06 11.57 1.97
C LEU A 181 12.66 12.74 2.89
N GLN A 182 12.38 13.91 2.30
CA GLN A 182 11.87 15.07 3.03
C GLN A 182 10.48 14.78 3.64
N ALA A 183 9.57 14.23 2.83
CA ALA A 183 8.24 13.85 3.31
C ALA A 183 8.32 12.82 4.44
N TRP A 184 9.22 11.85 4.35
CA TRP A 184 9.44 10.87 5.40
C TRP A 184 10.02 11.47 6.68
N ALA A 185 10.88 12.48 6.61
CA ALA A 185 11.38 13.15 7.82
C ALA A 185 10.26 13.85 8.61
N ALA A 186 9.19 14.27 7.93
CA ALA A 186 8.04 14.94 8.54
C ALA A 186 6.98 13.97 9.10
N ARG A 187 7.06 12.66 8.82
CA ARG A 187 6.03 11.70 9.24
C ARG A 187 6.16 11.28 10.70
N PRO A 188 5.04 11.15 11.44
CA PRO A 188 5.06 10.62 12.80
C PRO A 188 5.57 9.18 12.85
N SER A 189 5.91 8.72 14.06
CA SER A 189 6.04 7.29 14.34
C SER A 189 4.68 6.62 14.15
N LEU A 190 4.65 5.50 13.44
CA LEU A 190 3.42 4.74 13.25
C LEU A 190 3.08 3.96 14.53
N PRO A 191 1.79 3.79 14.84
CA PRO A 191 1.36 2.88 15.89
C PRO A 191 1.63 1.42 15.50
N ALA A 192 1.80 0.54 16.49
CA ALA A 192 2.14 -0.87 16.30
C ALA A 192 1.20 -1.63 15.35
N SER A 193 -0.07 -1.24 15.27
CA SER A 193 -1.07 -1.84 14.39
C SER A 193 -0.89 -1.49 12.91
N LEU A 194 -0.17 -0.42 12.60
CA LEU A 194 0.13 0.05 11.24
C LEU A 194 1.58 -0.18 10.82
N GLU A 195 2.40 -0.82 11.67
CA GLU A 195 3.77 -1.15 11.31
C GLU A 195 3.81 -2.17 10.15
N ALA A 196 4.82 -2.04 9.29
CA ALA A 196 5.04 -2.97 8.17
C ALA A 196 5.10 -4.45 8.61
N ALA A 197 5.54 -4.74 9.84
CA ALA A 197 5.56 -6.08 10.43
C ALA A 197 4.17 -6.70 10.66
N ARG A 198 3.09 -5.96 10.43
CA ARG A 198 1.70 -6.45 10.45
C ARG A 198 1.19 -6.85 9.06
N TYR A 199 1.93 -6.54 8.00
CA TYR A 199 1.56 -6.89 6.63
C TYR A 199 1.61 -8.40 6.41
N VAL A 200 0.55 -8.98 5.84
CA VAL A 200 0.43 -10.42 5.56
C VAL A 200 0.43 -10.68 4.06
N ALA A 201 1.58 -11.08 3.52
CA ALA A 201 1.77 -11.24 2.06
C ALA A 201 0.79 -12.24 1.41
N ALA A 202 0.38 -13.28 2.12
CA ALA A 202 -0.50 -14.32 1.57
C ALA A 202 -1.89 -13.80 1.14
N ASP A 203 -2.39 -12.77 1.80
CA ASP A 203 -3.67 -12.14 1.47
C ASP A 203 -3.54 -11.08 0.36
N GLY A 204 -2.33 -10.53 0.18
CA GLY A 204 -2.05 -9.46 -0.78
C GLY A 204 -2.68 -8.13 -0.38
N ASP A 205 -2.65 -7.18 -1.33
CA ASP A 205 -3.25 -5.86 -1.18
C ASP A 205 -3.82 -5.37 -2.53
N TYR A 206 -4.28 -4.12 -2.56
CA TYR A 206 -4.62 -3.43 -3.81
C TYR A 206 -4.00 -2.02 -3.85
N TYR A 207 -2.93 -1.79 -3.09
CA TYR A 207 -2.28 -0.48 -2.95
C TYR A 207 -1.87 0.10 -4.29
N SER A 208 -1.30 -0.71 -5.19
CA SER A 208 -0.85 -0.24 -6.51
C SER A 208 -1.96 0.39 -7.36
N LYS A 209 -3.23 0.05 -7.09
CA LYS A 209 -4.39 0.59 -7.80
C LYS A 209 -4.85 1.94 -7.24
N ILE A 210 -4.64 2.16 -5.95
CA ILE A 210 -5.16 3.31 -5.20
C ILE A 210 -4.08 4.32 -4.81
N ALA A 211 -2.79 3.96 -4.94
CA ALA A 211 -1.66 4.73 -4.42
C ALA A 211 -1.65 6.19 -4.90
N ASN A 212 -1.85 6.42 -6.20
CA ASN A 212 -1.85 7.77 -6.77
C ASN A 212 -3.01 8.62 -6.23
N ALA A 213 -4.22 8.04 -6.12
CA ALA A 213 -5.39 8.76 -5.63
C ALA A 213 -5.34 8.99 -4.11
N SER A 214 -4.66 8.11 -3.38
CA SER A 214 -4.52 8.15 -1.92
C SER A 214 -3.32 8.98 -1.44
N GLU A 215 -2.54 9.57 -2.35
CA GLU A 215 -1.35 10.33 -2.00
C GLU A 215 -1.71 11.61 -1.25
N GLY A 216 -1.16 11.78 -0.05
CA GLY A 216 -1.42 12.96 0.80
C GLY A 216 -2.69 12.84 1.66
N GLU A 217 -3.40 11.73 1.56
CA GLU A 217 -4.62 11.50 2.33
C GLU A 217 -4.36 10.89 3.71
N GLN A 218 -3.13 10.45 3.97
CA GLN A 218 -2.72 9.90 5.27
C GLN A 218 -2.78 10.95 6.39
N TRP A 219 -3.14 10.49 7.58
CA TRP A 219 -3.06 11.31 8.79
C TRP A 219 -1.64 11.32 9.36
N ASP A 220 -1.26 12.44 9.96
CA ASP A 220 0.06 12.72 10.53
C ASP A 220 0.09 12.70 12.07
N HIS A 221 -1.02 12.34 12.70
CA HIS A 221 -1.15 12.23 14.14
C HIS A 221 -2.07 11.08 14.54
N PHE A 222 -1.88 10.61 15.78
CA PHE A 222 -2.62 9.51 16.37
C PHE A 222 -2.83 9.78 17.87
N ALA A 223 -3.94 9.36 18.49
CA ALA A 223 -5.12 8.73 17.88
C ALA A 223 -6.03 9.75 17.19
N LEU A 224 -6.77 9.31 16.16
CA LEU A 224 -7.78 10.16 15.51
C LEU A 224 -9.02 10.30 16.37
N LYS A 225 -9.52 11.52 16.50
CA LYS A 225 -10.73 11.86 17.24
C LYS A 225 -11.94 11.70 16.32
N VAL A 226 -12.85 10.83 16.72
CA VAL A 226 -14.06 10.51 15.94
C VAL A 226 -15.30 10.97 16.68
N PHE A 227 -16.17 11.70 15.99
CA PHE A 227 -17.50 12.05 16.48
C PHE A 227 -18.56 11.30 15.68
N LEU A 228 -19.31 10.43 16.35
CA LEU A 228 -20.34 9.62 15.69
C LEU A 228 -21.70 10.33 15.57
N GLY A 229 -21.91 11.48 16.21
CA GLY A 229 -23.19 12.19 16.18
C GLY A 229 -24.37 11.41 16.77
N SER A 230 -25.54 12.05 16.74
CA SER A 230 -26.82 11.44 17.11
C SER A 230 -27.56 11.02 15.86
N ALA A 231 -27.51 9.73 15.52
CA ALA A 231 -28.21 9.22 14.36
C ALA A 231 -29.74 9.31 14.55
N PRO A 232 -30.53 9.57 13.48
CA PRO A 232 -32.00 9.62 13.57
C PRO A 232 -32.64 8.32 14.06
N GLN A 233 -31.96 7.19 13.89
CA GLN A 233 -32.45 5.87 14.29
C GLN A 233 -31.39 5.15 15.13
N ILE A 234 -31.82 4.54 16.24
CA ILE A 234 -30.94 3.79 17.17
C ILE A 234 -30.16 2.69 16.43
N LYS A 235 -30.80 1.97 15.51
CA LYS A 235 -30.14 0.93 14.70
C LYS A 235 -29.02 1.48 13.82
N TRP A 236 -29.11 2.73 13.37
CA TRP A 236 -28.06 3.34 12.56
C TRP A 236 -26.87 3.74 13.42
N GLN A 237 -27.16 4.31 14.61
CA GLN A 237 -26.13 4.59 15.61
C GLN A 237 -25.39 3.31 16.02
N GLN A 238 -26.10 2.20 16.20
CA GLN A 238 -25.49 0.89 16.48
C GLN A 238 -24.59 0.41 15.32
N GLY A 239 -25.05 0.50 14.07
CA GLY A 239 -24.26 0.10 12.91
C GLY A 239 -22.98 0.94 12.75
N ALA A 240 -23.09 2.26 12.86
CA ALA A 240 -21.93 3.18 12.82
C ALA A 240 -20.97 2.93 13.99
N ARG A 241 -21.50 2.64 15.18
CA ARG A 241 -20.67 2.28 16.35
C ARG A 241 -19.90 0.98 16.13
N GLU A 242 -20.55 -0.06 15.60
CA GLU A 242 -19.88 -1.32 15.26
C GLU A 242 -18.75 -1.09 14.24
N ALA A 243 -18.98 -0.25 13.23
CA ALA A 243 -17.96 0.10 12.25
C ALA A 243 -16.74 0.81 12.88
N TYR A 244 -17.00 1.80 13.76
CA TYR A 244 -15.96 2.48 14.53
C TYR A 244 -15.17 1.49 15.39
N ASP A 245 -15.84 0.60 16.13
CA ASP A 245 -15.19 -0.33 17.04
C ASP A 245 -14.26 -1.28 16.26
N PHE A 246 -14.65 -1.75 15.06
CA PHE A 246 -13.78 -2.55 14.19
C PHE A 246 -12.54 -1.79 13.73
N TRP A 247 -12.71 -0.61 13.12
CA TRP A 247 -11.55 0.17 12.67
C TRP A 247 -10.64 0.58 13.83
N SER A 248 -11.20 0.79 15.03
CA SER A 248 -10.41 1.10 16.23
C SER A 248 -9.46 -0.02 16.67
N THR A 249 -9.70 -1.26 16.21
CA THR A 249 -8.77 -2.38 16.43
C THR A 249 -7.53 -2.32 15.53
N VAL A 250 -7.62 -1.62 14.39
CA VAL A 250 -6.57 -1.52 13.37
C VAL A 250 -5.90 -0.14 13.39
N PHE A 251 -6.69 0.90 13.60
CA PHE A 251 -6.25 2.29 13.57
C PHE A 251 -6.55 2.94 14.93
N PRO A 252 -5.58 3.58 15.61
CA PRO A 252 -5.84 4.22 16.88
C PRO A 252 -6.84 5.36 16.71
N MET A 253 -8.04 5.17 17.28
CA MET A 253 -9.11 6.15 17.26
C MET A 253 -9.71 6.32 18.65
N GLN A 254 -10.25 7.51 18.91
CA GLN A 254 -10.87 7.88 20.16
C GLN A 254 -12.18 8.61 19.90
N LEU A 255 -13.24 8.21 20.59
CA LEU A 255 -14.50 8.94 20.56
C LEU A 255 -14.40 10.26 21.31
N VAL A 256 -14.96 11.31 20.70
CA VAL A 256 -15.14 12.62 21.33
C VAL A 256 -16.61 12.99 21.40
N ALA A 257 -16.97 13.78 22.41
CA ALA A 257 -18.36 14.17 22.66
C ALA A 257 -18.86 15.29 21.75
N HIS A 258 -17.95 16.07 21.17
CA HIS A 258 -18.29 17.26 20.38
C HIS A 258 -17.63 17.24 19.00
N PRO A 259 -18.35 17.66 17.93
CA PRO A 259 -17.82 17.63 16.57
C PRO A 259 -16.62 18.55 16.39
N GLU A 260 -16.54 19.66 17.13
CA GLU A 260 -15.43 20.59 17.02
C GLU A 260 -14.08 19.98 17.42
N ALA A 261 -14.09 18.96 18.27
CA ALA A 261 -12.87 18.26 18.66
C ALA A 261 -12.49 17.11 17.70
N ALA A 262 -13.30 16.83 16.67
CA ALA A 262 -13.17 15.62 15.85
C ALA A 262 -12.48 15.85 14.50
N ASP A 263 -11.58 14.91 14.19
CA ASP A 263 -10.90 14.74 12.90
C ASP A 263 -11.81 14.04 11.89
N ILE A 264 -12.64 13.09 12.34
CA ILE A 264 -13.65 12.40 11.53
C ILE A 264 -15.02 12.57 12.17
N ARG A 265 -16.03 12.93 11.37
CA ARG A 265 -17.40 13.15 11.82
C ARG A 265 -18.39 12.37 11.00
N PHE A 266 -19.32 11.69 11.66
CA PHE A 266 -20.53 11.21 11.00
C PHE A 266 -21.55 12.35 10.98
N GLY A 267 -21.74 12.92 9.80
CA GLY A 267 -22.79 13.87 9.49
C GLY A 267 -24.10 13.14 9.22
N TRP A 268 -25.03 13.23 10.15
CA TRP A 268 -26.42 12.79 9.96
C TRP A 268 -27.30 13.93 9.41
N GLU A 269 -26.70 14.83 8.63
CA GLU A 269 -27.39 15.95 7.99
C GLU A 269 -27.76 15.51 6.56
N GLU A 270 -28.94 15.94 6.09
CA GLU A 270 -29.36 15.72 4.70
C GLU A 270 -28.38 16.47 3.78
N SER A 271 -27.78 15.81 2.79
CA SER A 271 -26.84 16.47 1.87
C SER A 271 -27.61 17.49 1.03
N VAL A 272 -27.48 18.78 1.34
CA VAL A 272 -28.21 19.88 0.68
C VAL A 272 -27.63 20.25 -0.70
N GLU A 273 -26.72 19.45 -1.26
CA GLU A 273 -26.14 19.77 -2.58
C GLU A 273 -27.09 19.32 -3.71
N GLU A 274 -27.96 20.24 -4.13
CA GLU A 274 -28.68 20.16 -5.40
C GLU A 274 -27.70 20.10 -6.58
N ALA A 275 -27.73 19.00 -7.32
CA ALA A 275 -27.23 18.88 -8.70
C ALA A 275 -25.74 19.26 -8.92
N GLY A 276 -24.81 18.55 -8.28
CA GLY A 276 -23.43 18.43 -8.73
C GLY A 276 -23.28 17.37 -9.82
N HIS A 277 -22.46 17.60 -10.84
CA HIS A 277 -22.27 16.66 -11.95
C HIS A 277 -21.68 15.32 -11.49
N ALA A 278 -22.32 14.23 -11.90
CA ALA A 278 -21.82 12.87 -11.77
C ALA A 278 -20.47 12.72 -12.49
N GLY A 279 -19.41 12.55 -11.71
CA GLY A 279 -18.07 12.26 -12.18
C GLY A 279 -17.06 12.49 -11.07
N GLU A 280 -16.47 11.40 -10.59
CA GLU A 280 -15.38 11.33 -9.59
C GLU A 280 -15.85 11.18 -8.12
N GLU A 281 -15.27 10.18 -7.47
CA GLU A 281 -15.52 9.68 -6.12
C GLU A 281 -15.57 10.81 -5.06
N ALA A 282 -16.74 11.17 -4.47
CA ALA A 282 -16.92 11.66 -3.07
C ALA A 282 -18.25 12.40 -2.77
N ASP A 283 -19.42 11.75 -2.88
CA ASP A 283 -20.65 12.36 -2.31
C ASP A 283 -20.81 12.09 -0.80
N TRP A 284 -20.20 11.01 -0.28
CA TRP A 284 -20.39 10.56 1.11
C TRP A 284 -19.22 10.90 2.04
N VAL A 285 -18.01 11.15 1.53
CA VAL A 285 -16.83 11.51 2.36
C VAL A 285 -16.23 12.81 1.88
N GLN A 286 -16.51 13.87 2.62
CA GLN A 286 -16.06 15.20 2.29
C GLN A 286 -14.86 15.59 3.17
N VAL A 287 -13.73 15.88 2.52
CA VAL A 287 -12.57 16.47 3.20
C VAL A 287 -12.82 17.97 3.32
N ARG A 288 -12.85 18.48 4.54
CA ARG A 288 -13.04 19.90 4.85
C ARG A 288 -11.83 20.44 5.61
N ARG A 289 -11.69 21.76 5.65
CA ARG A 289 -10.65 22.46 6.44
C ARG A 289 -11.31 23.46 7.38
N ARG A 290 -10.85 23.51 8.63
CA ARG A 290 -11.26 24.54 9.59
C ARG A 290 -10.21 25.65 9.63
N GLY A 291 -10.61 26.88 9.29
CA GLY A 291 -9.72 28.04 9.24
C GLY A 291 -9.40 28.48 7.80
N GLY A 292 -8.28 29.19 7.60
CA GLY A 292 -7.88 29.69 6.29
C GLY A 292 -7.51 28.57 5.31
N ALA A 293 -7.76 28.78 4.01
CA ALA A 293 -7.59 27.76 2.97
C ALA A 293 -6.20 27.08 2.95
N MET A 294 -5.14 27.79 3.33
CA MET A 294 -3.75 27.29 3.30
C MET A 294 -3.23 26.72 4.63
N SER A 295 -3.88 26.98 5.77
CA SER A 295 -3.39 26.60 7.11
C SER A 295 -4.44 25.96 8.02
N GLY A 296 -5.62 25.66 7.47
CA GLY A 296 -6.73 25.11 8.23
C GLY A 296 -6.56 23.64 8.58
N GLU A 297 -7.01 23.27 9.77
CA GLU A 297 -7.01 21.90 10.27
C GLU A 297 -7.94 21.02 9.42
N ARG A 298 -7.40 19.94 8.85
CA ARG A 298 -8.16 18.99 8.02
C ARG A 298 -9.10 18.18 8.90
N TYR A 299 -10.36 18.06 8.49
CA TYR A 299 -11.30 17.11 9.07
C TYR A 299 -12.15 16.48 7.98
N VAL A 300 -12.67 15.29 8.23
CA VAL A 300 -13.48 14.52 7.29
C VAL A 300 -14.90 14.43 7.80
N VAL A 301 -15.88 14.63 6.92
CA VAL A 301 -17.30 14.44 7.20
C VAL A 301 -17.80 13.29 6.35
N ILE A 302 -18.34 12.26 7.02
CA ILE A 302 -19.04 11.15 6.42
C ILE A 302 -20.54 11.50 6.43
N THR A 303 -21.13 11.80 5.29
CA THR A 303 -22.56 12.07 5.12
C THR A 303 -23.30 10.80 4.71
N VAL A 304 -24.45 10.55 5.32
CA VAL A 304 -25.27 9.35 5.08
C VAL A 304 -26.60 9.76 4.47
N ASP A 305 -27.03 9.11 3.38
CA ASP A 305 -28.38 9.31 2.81
C ASP A 305 -29.46 8.83 3.79
N LEU A 306 -30.14 9.79 4.41
CA LEU A 306 -31.18 9.56 5.42
C LEU A 306 -32.53 9.19 4.79
N SER A 307 -32.71 9.38 3.47
CA SER A 307 -33.96 9.07 2.77
C SER A 307 -34.22 7.56 2.68
N GLN A 308 -33.18 6.74 2.89
CA GLN A 308 -33.28 5.29 2.78
C GLN A 308 -33.50 4.62 4.14
N PRO A 309 -34.37 3.60 4.22
CA PRO A 309 -34.63 2.86 5.46
C PRO A 309 -33.54 1.81 5.78
N TRP A 310 -32.28 2.22 5.95
CA TRP A 310 -31.17 1.29 6.18
C TRP A 310 -31.39 0.33 7.35
N SER A 311 -30.96 -0.90 7.20
CA SER A 311 -30.83 -1.88 8.29
C SER A 311 -29.61 -1.54 9.16
N LYS A 312 -29.51 -2.16 10.34
CA LYS A 312 -28.32 -2.04 11.20
C LYS A 312 -27.06 -2.55 10.48
N ASP A 313 -27.19 -3.67 9.79
CA ASP A 313 -26.08 -4.34 9.13
C ASP A 313 -25.63 -3.59 7.86
N GLU A 314 -26.57 -2.98 7.13
CA GLU A 314 -26.28 -2.07 6.01
C GLU A 314 -25.52 -0.84 6.51
N MET A 315 -25.99 -0.21 7.59
CA MET A 315 -25.31 0.96 8.17
C MET A 315 -23.90 0.62 8.67
N ARG A 316 -23.69 -0.56 9.25
CA ARG A 316 -22.33 -1.01 9.60
C ARG A 316 -21.46 -1.12 8.35
N ALA A 317 -21.95 -1.75 7.28
CA ALA A 317 -21.17 -1.93 6.07
C ALA A 317 -20.80 -0.58 5.43
N ILE A 318 -21.75 0.37 5.35
CA ILE A 318 -21.51 1.74 4.91
C ILE A 318 -20.46 2.40 5.82
N GLY A 319 -20.68 2.39 7.13
CA GLY A 319 -19.75 3.01 8.08
C GLY A 319 -18.33 2.45 7.99
N LEU A 320 -18.17 1.14 7.76
CA LEU A 320 -16.85 0.52 7.57
C LEU A 320 -16.19 1.00 6.26
N HIS A 321 -16.95 1.10 5.17
CA HIS A 321 -16.45 1.57 3.87
C HIS A 321 -16.01 3.04 3.94
N GLU A 322 -16.89 3.92 4.41
CA GLU A 322 -16.63 5.35 4.48
C GLU A 322 -15.51 5.69 5.47
N LEU A 323 -15.38 4.93 6.57
CA LEU A 323 -14.23 5.04 7.45
C LEU A 323 -12.93 4.65 6.75
N GLY A 324 -12.91 3.63 5.88
CA GLY A 324 -11.72 3.30 5.10
C GLY A 324 -11.25 4.46 4.20
N HIS A 325 -12.21 5.16 3.58
CA HIS A 325 -11.93 6.40 2.85
C HIS A 325 -11.44 7.53 3.76
N ALA A 326 -12.07 7.73 4.92
CA ALA A 326 -11.68 8.75 5.90
C ALA A 326 -10.29 8.48 6.50
N LEU A 327 -9.86 7.22 6.57
CA LEU A 327 -8.52 6.81 7.01
C LEU A 327 -7.46 6.96 5.91
N GLY A 328 -7.86 7.28 4.67
CA GLY A 328 -6.96 7.68 3.59
C GLY A 328 -6.96 6.79 2.35
N ILE A 329 -7.73 5.69 2.31
CA ILE A 329 -7.85 4.87 1.11
C ILE A 329 -8.75 5.61 0.11
N LYS A 330 -8.20 6.28 -0.89
CA LYS A 330 -8.95 6.88 -2.01
C LYS A 330 -8.91 5.95 -3.21
N GLY A 331 -10.08 5.59 -3.73
CA GLY A 331 -10.25 4.50 -4.67
C GLY A 331 -10.76 3.22 -4.00
N HIS A 332 -10.90 2.16 -4.80
CA HIS A 332 -11.65 0.97 -4.41
C HIS A 332 -10.86 -0.32 -4.65
N SER A 333 -11.18 -1.34 -3.84
CA SER A 333 -10.76 -2.71 -4.10
C SER A 333 -11.47 -3.28 -5.33
N ASP A 334 -10.80 -4.22 -5.98
CA ASP A 334 -11.37 -5.09 -7.01
C ASP A 334 -11.99 -6.39 -6.45
N GLY A 335 -11.77 -6.67 -5.17
CA GLY A 335 -12.20 -7.89 -4.51
C GLY A 335 -13.58 -7.76 -3.88
N LYS A 336 -14.58 -8.49 -4.37
CA LYS A 336 -15.97 -8.50 -3.85
C LYS A 336 -16.14 -8.87 -2.36
N LYS A 337 -15.06 -9.27 -1.68
CA LYS A 337 -15.06 -9.64 -0.25
C LYS A 337 -14.49 -8.53 0.62
N ASP A 338 -13.84 -7.55 0.01
CA ASP A 338 -13.20 -6.43 0.67
C ASP A 338 -14.27 -5.39 0.99
N ILE A 339 -14.14 -4.71 2.13
CA ILE A 339 -15.10 -3.68 2.48
C ILE A 339 -14.97 -2.49 1.54
N MET A 340 -13.76 -2.21 1.05
CA MET A 340 -13.50 -1.13 0.09
C MET A 340 -13.86 -1.50 -1.36
N TYR A 341 -14.57 -2.61 -1.59
CA TYR A 341 -15.12 -2.91 -2.90
C TYR A 341 -16.22 -1.92 -3.26
N PHE A 342 -16.25 -1.46 -4.51
CA PHE A 342 -17.16 -0.40 -4.97
C PHE A 342 -18.66 -0.77 -4.98
N GLU A 343 -19.04 -2.03 -4.75
CA GLU A 343 -20.46 -2.47 -4.60
C GLU A 343 -20.72 -3.27 -3.32
N LEU A 344 -21.53 -2.75 -2.39
CA LEU A 344 -22.03 -3.50 -1.22
C LEU A 344 -23.44 -4.06 -1.48
N ARG A 345 -23.72 -5.34 -1.13
CA ARG A 345 -25.00 -6.02 -1.46
C ARG A 345 -25.66 -6.73 -0.27
N GLU A 346 -26.98 -6.55 -0.08
CA GLU A 346 -27.82 -7.31 0.86
C GLU A 346 -29.05 -7.97 0.16
N LYS A 347 -29.60 -9.01 0.79
CA LYS A 347 -30.57 -10.04 0.31
C LYS A 347 -31.71 -9.59 -0.62
N TYR A 348 -32.19 -8.34 -0.55
CA TYR A 348 -33.26 -7.81 -1.42
C TYR A 348 -33.02 -6.38 -1.92
N ARG A 349 -31.84 -5.80 -1.65
CA ARG A 349 -31.53 -4.41 -1.99
C ARG A 349 -30.03 -4.21 -2.22
N LEU A 350 -29.69 -3.49 -3.28
CA LEU A 350 -28.34 -2.96 -3.47
C LEU A 350 -28.15 -1.83 -2.45
N ILE A 351 -27.08 -1.87 -1.64
CA ILE A 351 -26.63 -0.68 -0.94
C ILE A 351 -25.77 0.07 -1.95
N PRO A 352 -26.22 1.21 -2.49
CA PRO A 352 -25.47 1.95 -3.47
C PRO A 352 -24.31 2.67 -2.77
N THR A 353 -23.14 2.04 -2.77
CA THR A 353 -21.89 2.76 -3.05
C THR A 353 -21.86 3.05 -4.56
N PRO A 354 -21.40 4.22 -5.04
CA PRO A 354 -21.83 4.76 -6.33
C PRO A 354 -21.23 3.97 -7.52
N VAL A 355 -22.02 3.14 -8.25
CA VAL A 355 -22.44 3.16 -9.70
C VAL A 355 -23.37 1.93 -9.97
N PRO A 356 -24.28 1.93 -10.98
CA PRO A 356 -25.34 0.93 -11.11
C PRO A 356 -24.90 -0.29 -11.95
N TYR A 357 -25.20 -1.52 -11.52
CA TYR A 357 -25.91 -2.58 -12.28
C TYR A 357 -25.89 -3.93 -11.52
N GLN A 358 -26.89 -4.77 -11.82
CA GLN A 358 -27.29 -5.98 -11.09
C GLN A 358 -26.51 -7.24 -11.48
N LEU A 359 -26.34 -8.17 -10.52
CA LEU A 359 -26.56 -9.64 -10.59
C LEU A 359 -25.71 -10.39 -9.53
N GLY A 360 -26.34 -11.21 -8.69
CA GLY A 360 -25.69 -12.22 -7.84
C GLY A 360 -25.79 -12.01 -6.33
N TRP A 361 -26.19 -13.08 -5.63
CA TRP A 361 -26.60 -13.18 -4.22
C TRP A 361 -25.43 -13.43 -3.25
N ARG A 362 -25.16 -12.53 -2.27
CA ARG A 362 -24.24 -12.73 -1.11
C ARG A 362 -24.58 -11.84 0.10
N SER A 363 -24.10 -12.19 1.30
CA SER A 363 -24.21 -11.41 2.55
C SER A 363 -23.15 -10.30 2.64
N LEU A 364 -23.48 -9.17 3.27
CA LEU A 364 -22.56 -8.05 3.49
C LEU A 364 -21.30 -8.46 4.27
N PRO A 365 -20.12 -7.91 3.93
CA PRO A 365 -18.94 -8.00 4.79
C PRO A 365 -19.24 -7.40 6.17
N LYS A 366 -18.81 -8.09 7.22
CA LYS A 366 -19.06 -7.67 8.61
C LYS A 366 -17.88 -6.93 9.25
N GLN A 367 -16.72 -6.98 8.60
CA GLN A 367 -15.46 -6.39 9.04
C GLN A 367 -14.56 -6.16 7.81
N PRO A 368 -13.53 -5.29 7.90
CA PRO A 368 -12.53 -5.15 6.84
C PRO A 368 -11.79 -6.46 6.58
N SER A 369 -11.42 -6.72 5.33
CA SER A 369 -10.61 -7.89 4.98
C SER A 369 -9.13 -7.66 5.33
N LEU A 370 -8.32 -8.73 5.33
CA LEU A 370 -6.87 -8.55 5.46
C LEU A 370 -6.27 -7.79 4.27
N ARG A 371 -6.87 -7.81 3.08
CA ARG A 371 -6.44 -6.97 1.95
C ARG A 371 -6.69 -5.49 2.21
N ASP A 372 -7.81 -5.14 2.83
CA ASP A 372 -8.10 -3.77 3.25
C ASP A 372 -7.07 -3.28 4.27
N ILE A 373 -6.79 -4.11 5.28
CA ILE A 373 -5.80 -3.81 6.33
C ILE A 373 -4.39 -3.71 5.73
N ASN A 374 -3.98 -4.65 4.89
CA ASN A 374 -2.68 -4.63 4.21
C ASN A 374 -2.52 -3.38 3.34
N THR A 375 -3.57 -2.97 2.62
CA THR A 375 -3.56 -1.75 1.80
C THR A 375 -3.34 -0.52 2.67
N LEU A 376 -4.02 -0.45 3.82
CA LEU A 376 -3.84 0.63 4.77
C LEU A 376 -2.41 0.65 5.37
N ILE A 377 -1.88 -0.51 5.76
CA ILE A 377 -0.49 -0.63 6.24
C ILE A 377 0.47 -0.12 5.17
N ARG A 378 0.32 -0.57 3.92
CA ARG A 378 1.18 -0.16 2.81
C ARG A 378 1.09 1.34 2.54
N LEU A 379 -0.12 1.91 2.58
CA LEU A 379 -0.35 3.34 2.42
C LEU A 379 0.38 4.20 3.47
N TYR A 380 0.40 3.76 4.73
CA TYR A 380 1.05 4.52 5.82
C TYR A 380 2.57 4.30 5.89
N ASN A 381 3.06 3.15 5.43
CA ASN A 381 4.51 2.87 5.37
C ASN A 381 5.18 3.43 4.11
N SER A 382 4.44 3.66 3.02
CA SER A 382 4.98 4.27 1.79
C SER A 382 4.87 5.79 1.76
N ALA A 383 5.96 6.50 1.43
CA ALA A 383 5.99 7.97 1.28
C ALA A 383 5.43 8.49 -0.07
N GLY A 384 4.21 8.07 -0.39
CA GLY A 384 3.57 8.44 -1.65
C GLY A 384 3.76 7.39 -2.75
N ALA A 385 3.06 7.60 -3.85
CA ALA A 385 3.03 6.64 -4.94
C ALA A 385 4.33 6.68 -5.73
N ILE A 386 4.90 5.51 -5.98
CA ILE A 386 6.11 5.40 -6.77
C ILE A 386 6.13 4.07 -7.50
N SER A 387 6.48 4.11 -8.78
CA SER A 387 6.68 2.90 -9.57
C SER A 387 8.09 2.37 -9.34
N ARG A 388 8.18 1.04 -9.17
CA ARG A 388 9.46 0.32 -9.24
C ARG A 388 10.02 0.36 -10.66
N PHE A 389 11.34 0.28 -10.80
CA PHE A 389 11.94 -0.04 -12.08
C PHE A 389 11.50 -1.46 -12.49
N GLN A 390 11.25 -1.67 -13.79
CA GLN A 390 10.73 -2.94 -14.33
C GLN A 390 11.85 -3.81 -14.88
#